data_AF-A0A562GH55-F1
#
_entry.id   AF-A0A562GH55-F1
#
_cell.length_a   1.000
_cell.length_b   1.000
_cell.length_c   1.000
_cell.angle_alpha   90.00
_cell.angle_beta   90.00
_cell.angle_gamma   90.00
#
_symmetry.space_group_name_H-M   'P 1'
#
loop_
_entity.id
_entity.type
_entity.pdbx_description
1 polymer ?
#
loop_
_entity_poly.entity_id
_entity_poly.type
_entity_poly.pdbx_seq_one_letter_code
_entity_poly.pdbx_strand_id
1 'polypeptide(L)'
;MNNNELATALTKMLTLRWSPVAVKLVKPGEKVPEKVTQPSVPLRHCQAITLARRGNSLYMPPSRHACPDGAAIMGLVPMSPKLRSGELYLLFKKLPTIECAQKMIATRQEFEAGTYAATVLAPLEDATFEPDVVIFTMYPEQMMWLMCAASYSTGERHNFHTSGYNSTCADLTVQVMKTQQMNISFGCYGARAISDISDFEAYVSVPFQQLPTLVGALEKLSVKSIPEARRRIYMPPVIDKVACAEPVGGNSVDVRIDSNQCTGCGLCEAFCPEAVIRMVTMDGKQTASASAAEKCCACYTCAGQCPQKAIQLTVR
;
A
#
# COMPACT_ATOMS: atom_id res chain seq x y z
N MET A 1 18.91 -4.15 10.70
CA MET A 1 18.43 -2.77 10.85
C MET A 1 17.63 -2.71 12.13
N ASN A 2 17.84 -1.69 12.96
CA ASN A 2 17.01 -1.46 14.14
C ASN A 2 15.68 -0.76 13.75
N ASN A 3 14.73 -0.66 14.69
CA ASN A 3 13.41 -0.09 14.42
C ASN A 3 13.47 1.37 13.92
N ASN A 4 14.39 2.19 14.45
CA ASN A 4 14.57 3.58 14.07
C ASN A 4 15.10 3.73 12.63
N GLU A 5 16.07 2.91 12.25
CA GLU A 5 16.61 2.85 10.88
C GLU A 5 15.52 2.45 9.88
N LEU A 6 14.73 1.43 10.21
CA LEU A 6 13.60 0.97 9.39
C LEU A 6 12.58 2.08 9.20
N ALA A 7 12.12 2.71 10.29
CA ALA A 7 11.15 3.80 10.24
C ALA A 7 11.65 4.98 9.40
N THR A 8 12.90 5.40 9.61
CA THR A 8 13.52 6.51 8.87
C THR A 8 13.59 6.22 7.38
N ALA A 9 14.04 5.02 6.99
CA ALA A 9 14.15 4.61 5.60
C ALA A 9 12.76 4.58 4.91
N LEU A 10 11.77 3.95 5.56
CA LEU A 10 10.39 3.87 5.06
C LEU A 10 9.77 5.25 4.89
N THR A 11 9.84 6.10 5.91
CA THR A 11 9.29 7.45 5.90
C THR A 11 9.89 8.29 4.79
N LYS A 12 11.21 8.23 4.60
CA LYS A 12 11.90 8.99 3.55
C LYS A 12 11.52 8.52 2.14
N MET A 13 11.61 7.22 1.87
CA MET A 13 11.41 6.69 0.51
C MET A 13 9.95 6.79 0.06
N LEU A 14 9.02 6.47 0.96
CA LEU A 14 7.59 6.52 0.68
C LEU A 14 7.00 7.92 0.91
N THR A 15 7.77 8.88 1.42
CA THR A 15 7.28 10.23 1.79
C THR A 15 6.08 10.17 2.73
N LEU A 16 6.19 9.33 3.77
CA LEU A 16 5.08 9.10 4.69
C LEU A 16 4.79 10.36 5.50
N ARG A 17 3.50 10.65 5.66
CA ARG A 17 3.02 11.74 6.52
C ARG A 17 3.09 11.37 8.00
N TRP A 18 2.87 10.09 8.31
CA TRP A 18 2.74 9.57 9.67
C TRP A 18 3.76 8.47 9.91
N SER A 19 4.20 8.35 11.16
CA SER A 19 5.07 7.26 11.59
C SER A 19 4.39 5.90 11.37
N PRO A 20 5.09 4.88 10.84
CA PRO A 20 4.62 3.50 10.89
C PRO A 20 4.38 3.11 12.34
N VAL A 21 3.30 2.39 12.62
CA VAL A 21 2.92 2.02 14.00
C VAL A 21 3.33 0.58 14.27
N ALA A 22 4.28 0.39 15.18
CA ALA A 22 4.60 -0.89 15.77
C ALA A 22 3.45 -1.36 16.66
N VAL A 23 2.94 -2.58 16.44
CA VAL A 23 1.91 -3.20 17.27
C VAL A 23 2.41 -4.54 17.79
N LYS A 24 2.25 -4.77 19.09
CA LYS A 24 2.52 -6.02 19.77
C LYS A 24 1.34 -6.45 20.63
N LEU A 25 0.99 -7.74 20.62
CA LEU A 25 0.09 -8.34 21.58
C LEU A 25 0.90 -9.03 22.69
N VAL A 26 0.73 -8.57 23.92
CA VAL A 26 1.51 -9.03 25.08
C VAL A 26 0.85 -10.26 25.67
N LYS A 27 1.59 -11.36 25.84
CA LYS A 27 1.06 -12.59 26.44
C LYS A 27 0.87 -12.44 27.96
N PRO A 28 -0.02 -13.22 28.58
CA PRO A 28 -0.11 -13.28 30.04
C PRO A 28 1.25 -13.60 30.68
N GLY A 29 1.68 -12.76 31.63
CA GLY A 29 2.97 -12.91 32.33
C GLY A 29 4.20 -12.36 31.59
N GLU A 30 4.05 -11.89 30.34
CA GLU A 30 5.13 -11.23 29.61
C GLU A 30 5.38 -9.82 30.18
N LYS A 31 6.66 -9.41 30.27
CA LYS A 31 7.05 -8.09 30.77
C LYS A 31 6.50 -7.01 29.84
N VAL A 32 5.85 -6.00 30.42
CA VAL A 32 5.41 -4.82 29.67
C VAL A 32 6.65 -4.06 29.16
N PRO A 33 6.71 -3.71 27.86
CA PRO A 33 7.81 -2.91 27.30
C PRO A 33 8.00 -1.58 28.03
N GLU A 34 9.24 -1.08 28.03
CA GLU A 34 9.56 0.20 28.67
C GLU A 34 9.11 1.39 27.82
N LYS A 35 8.96 2.56 28.44
CA LYS A 35 8.57 3.84 27.78
C LYS A 35 7.18 3.81 27.11
N VAL A 36 6.27 3.01 27.63
CA VAL A 36 4.86 2.99 27.23
C VAL A 36 3.99 3.58 28.33
N THR A 37 2.92 4.26 27.96
CA THR A 37 1.98 4.89 28.91
C THR A 37 0.59 4.31 28.74
N GLN A 38 -0.10 4.10 29.85
CA GLN A 38 -1.51 3.71 29.80
C GLN A 38 -2.39 4.95 29.60
N PRO A 39 -3.30 4.96 28.60
CA PRO A 39 -4.16 6.12 28.37
C PRO A 39 -5.12 6.36 29.55
N SER A 40 -5.35 7.63 29.88
CA SER A 40 -6.22 8.02 31.00
C SER A 40 -7.67 7.59 30.82
N VAL A 41 -8.12 7.48 29.58
CA VAL A 41 -9.45 6.98 29.18
C VAL A 41 -9.32 5.73 28.30
N PRO A 42 -10.34 4.85 28.28
CA PRO A 42 -10.37 3.75 27.31
C PRO A 42 -10.40 4.29 25.87
N LEU A 43 -9.61 3.67 25.00
CA LEU A 43 -9.52 4.00 23.58
C LEU A 43 -9.98 2.82 22.74
N ARG A 44 -10.50 3.07 21.54
CA ARG A 44 -10.62 2.01 20.54
C ARG A 44 -9.24 1.70 19.95
N HIS A 45 -8.98 0.46 19.56
CA HIS A 45 -7.70 0.06 18.94
C HIS A 45 -7.29 0.97 17.76
N CYS A 46 -8.24 1.33 16.90
CA CYS A 46 -8.01 2.30 15.83
C CYS A 46 -7.58 3.70 16.32
N GLN A 47 -8.12 4.19 17.44
CA GLN A 47 -7.70 5.46 18.03
C GLN A 47 -6.28 5.34 18.62
N ALA A 48 -5.94 4.20 19.21
CA ALA A 48 -4.60 3.95 19.70
C ALA A 48 -3.56 3.97 18.57
N ILE A 49 -3.89 3.38 17.41
CA ILE A 49 -3.06 3.49 16.20
C ILE A 49 -2.94 4.95 15.75
N THR A 50 -4.04 5.72 15.73
CA THR A 50 -4.01 7.16 15.42
C THR A 50 -3.14 7.97 16.39
N LEU A 51 -3.12 7.64 17.68
CA LEU A 51 -2.25 8.32 18.65
C LEU A 51 -0.79 7.89 18.49
N ALA A 52 -0.56 6.60 18.24
CA ALA A 52 0.76 6.05 18.05
C ALA A 52 1.45 6.58 16.79
N ARG A 53 0.73 6.71 15.67
CA ARG A 53 1.28 7.32 14.44
C ARG A 53 1.66 8.80 14.59
N ARG A 54 1.27 9.43 15.72
CA ARG A 54 1.53 10.83 16.10
C ARG A 54 2.49 10.95 17.30
N GLY A 55 3.25 9.91 17.62
CA GLY A 55 4.32 9.98 18.64
C GLY A 55 4.00 9.38 20.01
N ASN A 56 2.86 8.70 20.19
CA ASN A 56 2.50 8.16 21.51
C ASN A 56 2.79 6.66 21.63
N SER A 57 3.55 6.27 22.64
CA SER A 57 3.76 4.87 23.01
C SER A 57 2.77 4.43 24.09
N LEU A 58 1.92 3.46 23.76
CA LEU A 58 0.73 3.09 24.53
C LEU A 58 0.79 1.64 25.01
N TYR A 59 0.39 1.43 26.27
CA TYR A 59 0.05 0.13 26.82
C TYR A 59 -1.45 0.07 27.09
N MET A 60 -2.13 -0.90 26.49
CA MET A 60 -3.59 -1.03 26.56
C MET A 60 -4.02 -2.41 27.05
N PRO A 61 -4.20 -2.61 28.37
CA PRO A 61 -4.85 -3.78 28.92
C PRO A 61 -6.35 -3.78 28.57
N PRO A 62 -7.11 -4.86 28.81
CA PRO A 62 -8.55 -4.97 28.54
C PRO A 62 -9.37 -3.75 29.00
N SER A 63 -9.08 -3.21 30.18
CA SER A 63 -9.78 -2.05 30.76
C SER A 63 -9.57 -0.74 29.98
N ARG A 64 -8.64 -0.72 29.03
CA ARG A 64 -8.32 0.44 28.19
C ARG A 64 -8.77 0.28 26.74
N HIS A 65 -9.46 -0.81 26.42
CA HIS A 65 -10.11 -1.00 25.13
C HIS A 65 -11.60 -0.61 25.22
N ALA A 66 -11.98 0.48 24.56
CA ALA A 66 -13.36 0.95 24.49
C ALA A 66 -14.24 0.13 23.52
N CYS A 67 -13.64 -0.63 22.61
CA CYS A 67 -14.36 -1.45 21.63
C CYS A 67 -14.38 -2.91 22.07
N PRO A 68 -15.51 -3.46 22.59
CA PRO A 68 -15.57 -4.83 23.07
C PRO A 68 -15.30 -5.85 21.96
N ASP A 69 -15.77 -5.58 20.75
CA ASP A 69 -15.53 -6.44 19.58
C ASP A 69 -14.04 -6.48 19.22
N GLY A 70 -13.35 -5.33 19.25
CA GLY A 70 -11.91 -5.27 18.97
C GLY A 70 -11.07 -5.99 20.03
N ALA A 71 -11.40 -5.78 21.31
CA ALA A 71 -10.73 -6.46 22.41
C ALA A 71 -10.92 -7.98 22.36
N ALA A 72 -12.13 -8.44 22.03
CA ALA A 72 -12.44 -9.86 21.91
C ALA A 72 -11.74 -10.51 20.71
N ILE A 73 -11.76 -9.86 19.53
CA ILE A 73 -11.07 -10.34 18.33
C ILE A 73 -9.57 -10.54 18.58
N MET A 74 -8.94 -9.61 19.30
CA MET A 74 -7.51 -9.69 19.64
C MET A 74 -7.22 -10.66 20.81
N GLY A 75 -8.22 -11.40 21.30
CA GLY A 75 -8.03 -12.42 22.34
C GLY A 75 -7.83 -11.86 23.75
N LEU A 76 -8.16 -10.59 24.01
CA LEU A 76 -8.00 -9.96 25.33
C LEU A 76 -9.11 -10.34 26.30
N VAL A 77 -10.33 -10.50 25.79
CA VAL A 77 -11.56 -10.76 26.57
C VAL A 77 -12.48 -11.71 25.83
N PRO A 78 -13.41 -12.41 26.50
CA PRO A 78 -14.42 -13.20 25.82
C PRO A 78 -15.36 -12.32 24.98
N MET A 79 -15.74 -12.83 23.82
CA MET A 79 -16.73 -12.18 22.97
C MET A 79 -18.13 -12.32 23.59
N SER A 80 -18.88 -11.23 23.65
CA SER A 80 -20.25 -11.27 24.17
C SER A 80 -21.15 -12.17 23.30
N PRO A 81 -22.17 -12.86 23.88
CA PRO A 81 -23.07 -13.72 23.12
C PRO A 81 -23.74 -13.02 21.92
N LYS A 82 -24.18 -11.76 22.10
CA LYS A 82 -24.83 -10.95 21.04
C LYS A 82 -23.90 -10.59 19.88
N LEU A 83 -22.60 -10.41 20.17
CA LEU A 83 -21.59 -10.20 19.13
C LEU A 83 -21.32 -11.50 18.38
N ARG A 84 -21.20 -12.61 19.12
CA ARG A 84 -20.93 -13.93 18.56
C ARG A 84 -22.08 -14.47 17.70
N SER A 85 -23.33 -14.19 18.08
CA SER A 85 -24.51 -14.62 17.30
C SER A 85 -24.72 -13.81 16.02
N GLY A 86 -24.18 -12.59 15.95
CA GLY A 86 -24.38 -11.66 14.84
C GLY A 86 -25.54 -10.67 15.04
N GLU A 87 -26.33 -10.81 16.11
CA GLU A 87 -27.47 -9.94 16.42
C GLU A 87 -27.11 -8.45 16.44
N LEU A 88 -25.92 -8.12 16.94
CA LEU A 88 -25.49 -6.73 17.03
C LEU A 88 -25.31 -6.07 15.65
N TYR A 89 -24.92 -6.84 14.63
CA TYR A 89 -24.78 -6.31 13.26
C TYR A 89 -26.14 -6.00 12.63
N LEU A 90 -27.18 -6.77 12.97
CA LEU A 90 -28.56 -6.49 12.54
C LEU A 90 -29.12 -5.29 13.29
N LEU A 91 -28.88 -5.21 14.60
CA LEU A 91 -29.34 -4.10 15.43
C LEU A 91 -28.80 -2.75 14.91
N PHE A 92 -27.55 -2.72 14.49
CA PHE A 92 -26.94 -1.53 13.88
C PHE A 92 -27.29 -1.33 12.40
N LYS A 93 -28.19 -2.16 11.83
CA LYS A 93 -28.60 -2.14 10.42
C LYS A 93 -27.41 -2.19 9.45
N LYS A 94 -26.35 -2.91 9.84
CA LYS A 94 -25.14 -3.07 9.03
C LYS A 94 -25.26 -4.21 8.04
N LEU A 95 -26.07 -5.21 8.35
CA LEU A 95 -26.28 -6.39 7.53
C LEU A 95 -27.78 -6.72 7.45
N PRO A 96 -28.25 -7.30 6.33
CA PRO A 96 -29.67 -7.49 6.07
C PRO A 96 -30.27 -8.67 6.84
N THR A 97 -29.48 -9.72 7.12
CA THR A 97 -29.96 -10.94 7.78
C THR A 97 -28.92 -11.52 8.73
N ILE A 98 -29.36 -12.40 9.64
CA ILE A 98 -28.49 -13.04 10.64
C ILE A 98 -27.51 -14.00 10.00
N GLU A 99 -27.90 -14.67 8.92
CA GLU A 99 -27.03 -15.58 8.15
C GLU A 99 -25.86 -14.81 7.53
N CYS A 100 -26.11 -13.61 7.03
CA CYS A 100 -25.04 -12.73 6.53
C CYS A 100 -24.06 -12.34 7.64
N ALA A 101 -24.58 -12.01 8.83
CA ALA A 101 -23.75 -11.68 9.99
C ALA A 101 -22.91 -12.87 10.46
N GLN A 102 -23.51 -14.05 10.54
CA GLN A 102 -22.82 -15.28 10.93
C GLN A 102 -21.73 -15.66 9.92
N LYS A 103 -21.98 -15.53 8.61
CA LYS A 103 -20.96 -15.77 7.59
C LYS A 103 -19.77 -14.80 7.73
N MET A 104 -20.04 -13.53 7.98
CA MET A 104 -18.99 -12.53 8.20
C MET A 104 -18.18 -12.84 9.47
N ILE A 105 -18.84 -13.24 10.57
CA ILE A 105 -18.16 -13.63 11.81
C ILE A 105 -17.31 -14.89 11.61
N ALA A 106 -17.85 -15.92 10.93
CA ALA A 106 -17.15 -17.19 10.71
C ALA A 106 -15.90 -17.05 9.83
N THR A 107 -15.86 -16.07 8.93
CA THR A 107 -14.72 -15.82 8.04
C THR A 107 -13.70 -14.85 8.63
N ARG A 108 -14.06 -14.13 9.70
CA ARG A 108 -13.20 -13.18 10.40
C ARG A 108 -12.18 -13.93 11.27
N GLN A 109 -10.92 -13.54 11.18
CA GLN A 109 -9.90 -14.06 12.08
C GLN A 109 -10.00 -13.44 13.47
N GLU A 110 -9.88 -14.28 14.50
CA GLU A 110 -9.78 -13.90 15.91
C GLU A 110 -8.79 -14.82 16.65
N PHE A 111 -8.38 -14.40 17.84
CA PHE A 111 -7.66 -15.20 18.82
C PHE A 111 -8.60 -15.67 19.93
N GLU A 112 -8.25 -16.78 20.56
CA GLU A 112 -8.99 -17.28 21.73
C GLU A 112 -8.88 -16.29 22.90
N ALA A 113 -9.96 -16.15 23.66
CA ALA A 113 -9.99 -15.24 24.80
C ALA A 113 -8.95 -15.65 25.86
N GLY A 114 -8.17 -14.68 26.34
CA GLY A 114 -7.10 -14.88 27.30
C GLY A 114 -5.74 -15.23 26.66
N THR A 115 -5.67 -15.38 25.33
CA THR A 115 -4.37 -15.59 24.64
C THR A 115 -3.40 -14.43 24.87
N TYR A 116 -3.94 -13.21 24.96
CA TYR A 116 -3.17 -11.99 25.18
C TYR A 116 -3.75 -11.18 26.34
N ALA A 117 -2.87 -10.52 27.09
CA ALA A 117 -3.20 -9.72 28.26
C ALA A 117 -3.25 -8.22 27.97
N ALA A 118 -2.64 -7.74 26.89
CA ALA A 118 -2.69 -6.33 26.49
C ALA A 118 -2.27 -6.15 25.02
N THR A 119 -2.54 -4.97 24.47
CA THR A 119 -1.88 -4.50 23.25
C THR A 119 -0.88 -3.40 23.60
N VAL A 120 0.26 -3.38 22.93
CA VAL A 120 1.26 -2.32 23.01
C VAL A 120 1.42 -1.72 21.62
N LEU A 121 1.42 -0.40 21.53
CA LEU A 121 1.54 0.34 20.28
C LEU A 121 2.56 1.46 20.44
N ALA A 122 3.37 1.74 19.43
CA ALA A 122 4.28 2.87 19.42
C ALA A 122 4.55 3.31 17.98
N PRO A 123 5.00 4.56 17.74
CA PRO A 123 5.78 4.84 16.54
C PRO A 123 6.89 3.80 16.40
N LEU A 124 7.12 3.29 15.20
CA LEU A 124 8.14 2.26 14.97
C LEU A 124 9.51 2.75 15.44
N GLU A 125 9.84 4.01 15.18
CA GLU A 125 11.08 4.66 15.60
C GLU A 125 11.30 4.71 17.12
N ASP A 126 10.22 4.66 17.90
CA ASP A 126 10.22 4.72 19.37
C ASP A 126 9.97 3.36 20.03
N ALA A 127 9.69 2.32 19.24
CA ALA A 127 9.34 0.99 19.73
C ALA A 127 10.56 0.33 20.41
N THR A 128 10.47 0.16 21.73
CA THR A 128 11.46 -0.53 22.59
C THR A 128 11.28 -2.06 22.63
N PHE A 129 10.44 -2.59 21.75
CA PHE A 129 10.06 -4.00 21.66
C PHE A 129 10.08 -4.47 20.20
N GLU A 130 10.14 -5.78 20.00
CA GLU A 130 9.92 -6.40 18.70
C GLU A 130 8.42 -6.42 18.38
N PRO A 131 7.92 -5.70 17.36
CA PRO A 131 6.52 -5.69 16.98
C PRO A 131 6.11 -7.04 16.39
N ASP A 132 4.84 -7.42 16.54
CA ASP A 132 4.28 -8.54 15.77
C ASP A 132 3.97 -8.09 14.34
N VAL A 133 3.39 -6.89 14.21
CA VAL A 133 3.04 -6.26 12.94
C VAL A 133 3.36 -4.77 12.98
N VAL A 134 3.55 -4.20 11.80
CA VAL A 134 3.70 -2.75 11.60
C VAL A 134 2.58 -2.25 10.71
N ILE A 135 1.78 -1.32 11.22
CA ILE A 135 0.63 -0.74 10.55
C ILE A 135 0.98 0.64 10.01
N PHE A 136 0.74 0.85 8.73
CA PHE A 136 0.95 2.10 8.02
C PHE A 136 -0.38 2.75 7.72
N THR A 137 -0.48 4.07 7.90
CA THR A 137 -1.57 4.85 7.29
C THR A 137 -1.02 5.63 6.11
N MET A 138 -1.49 5.32 4.90
CA MET A 138 -0.84 5.76 3.67
C MET A 138 -1.83 6.22 2.62
N TYR A 139 -1.33 6.99 1.66
CA TYR A 139 -2.03 7.29 0.41
C TYR A 139 -1.93 6.12 -0.58
N PRO A 140 -2.88 5.96 -1.51
CA PRO A 140 -2.88 4.86 -2.48
C PRO A 140 -1.57 4.69 -3.26
N GLU A 141 -0.91 5.78 -3.65
CA GLU A 141 0.38 5.74 -4.35
C GLU A 141 1.49 5.11 -3.49
N GLN A 142 1.54 5.48 -2.20
CA GLN A 142 2.52 4.97 -1.26
C GLN A 142 2.29 3.47 -1.01
N MET A 143 1.02 3.05 -0.95
CA MET A 143 0.64 1.63 -0.89
C MET A 143 1.12 0.89 -2.12
N MET A 144 0.92 1.45 -3.32
CA MET A 144 1.38 0.85 -4.56
C MET A 144 2.89 0.62 -4.57
N TRP A 145 3.69 1.59 -4.10
CA TRP A 145 5.15 1.40 -4.01
C TRP A 145 5.56 0.34 -3.00
N LEU A 146 4.89 0.30 -1.84
CA LEU A 146 5.14 -0.76 -0.86
C LEU A 146 4.81 -2.14 -1.44
N MET A 147 3.75 -2.26 -2.25
CA MET A 147 3.41 -3.52 -2.92
C MET A 147 4.40 -3.86 -4.04
N CYS A 148 4.89 -2.88 -4.80
CA CYS A 148 5.96 -3.08 -5.77
C CYS A 148 7.24 -3.57 -5.09
N ALA A 149 7.56 -3.04 -3.90
CA ALA A 149 8.70 -3.49 -3.11
C ALA A 149 8.52 -4.93 -2.60
N ALA A 150 7.32 -5.28 -2.14
CA ALA A 150 7.03 -6.62 -1.66
C ALA A 150 7.10 -7.68 -2.78
N SER A 151 6.66 -7.33 -3.99
CA SER A 151 6.79 -8.22 -5.16
C SER A 151 8.17 -8.14 -5.82
N TYR A 152 9.09 -7.30 -5.34
CA TYR A 152 10.34 -7.01 -6.04
C TYR A 152 11.22 -8.25 -6.25
N SER A 153 11.32 -9.12 -5.26
CA SER A 153 12.15 -10.33 -5.32
C SER A 153 11.40 -11.58 -5.80
N THR A 154 10.07 -11.60 -5.71
CA THR A 154 9.26 -12.80 -5.98
C THR A 154 8.42 -12.70 -7.25
N GLY A 155 8.04 -11.49 -7.66
CA GLY A 155 7.07 -11.25 -8.74
C GLY A 155 5.64 -11.67 -8.41
N GLU A 156 5.38 -12.11 -7.18
CA GLU A 156 4.07 -12.65 -6.77
C GLU A 156 3.01 -11.56 -6.61
N ARG A 157 1.76 -11.95 -6.82
CA ARG A 157 0.59 -11.12 -6.52
C ARG A 157 0.21 -11.25 -5.05
N HIS A 158 -0.31 -10.16 -4.49
CA HIS A 158 -0.81 -10.12 -3.12
C HIS A 158 -2.28 -10.52 -3.04
N ASN A 159 -2.62 -11.35 -2.05
CA ASN A 159 -4.01 -11.71 -1.74
C ASN A 159 -4.44 -11.01 -0.45
N PHE A 160 -5.25 -9.97 -0.58
CA PHE A 160 -5.76 -9.22 0.56
C PHE A 160 -7.14 -9.71 0.98
N HIS A 161 -7.33 -9.83 2.29
CA HIS A 161 -8.57 -10.31 2.91
C HIS A 161 -9.15 -9.17 3.75
N THR A 162 -10.08 -8.41 3.17
CA THR A 162 -10.74 -7.29 3.87
C THR A 162 -12.23 -7.26 3.55
N SER A 163 -13.03 -6.85 4.54
CA SER A 163 -14.50 -6.79 4.43
C SER A 163 -15.06 -5.38 4.64
N GLY A 164 -14.24 -4.40 5.02
CA GLY A 164 -14.71 -3.11 5.52
C GLY A 164 -15.32 -3.16 6.94
N TYR A 165 -15.36 -4.33 7.57
CA TYR A 165 -15.69 -4.50 8.99
C TYR A 165 -14.45 -4.96 9.75
N ASN A 166 -14.41 -4.67 11.06
CA ASN A 166 -13.34 -5.15 11.95
C ASN A 166 -11.89 -4.86 11.49
N SER A 167 -11.70 -3.76 10.76
CA SER A 167 -10.43 -3.27 10.17
C SER A 167 -9.18 -3.45 11.06
N THR A 168 -8.85 -2.47 11.90
CA THR A 168 -7.54 -2.47 12.59
C THR A 168 -7.29 -3.66 13.51
N CYS A 169 -8.34 -4.24 14.10
CA CYS A 169 -8.21 -5.41 14.99
C CYS A 169 -8.13 -6.71 14.19
N ALA A 170 -9.11 -7.04 13.35
CA ALA A 170 -9.11 -8.29 12.58
C ALA A 170 -8.21 -8.21 11.35
N ASP A 171 -8.47 -7.29 10.41
CA ASP A 171 -7.77 -7.25 9.11
C ASP A 171 -6.28 -6.94 9.25
N LEU A 172 -5.91 -6.01 10.14
CA LEU A 172 -4.52 -5.50 10.20
C LEU A 172 -3.68 -6.13 11.30
N THR A 173 -4.30 -6.52 12.43
CA THR A 173 -3.56 -7.12 13.55
C THR A 173 -3.66 -8.64 13.46
N VAL A 174 -4.83 -9.21 13.70
CA VAL A 174 -4.97 -10.67 13.85
C VAL A 174 -4.73 -11.43 12.54
N GLN A 175 -5.30 -10.99 11.41
CA GLN A 175 -5.11 -11.64 10.11
C GLN A 175 -3.63 -11.72 9.77
N VAL A 176 -2.91 -10.60 9.86
CA VAL A 176 -1.48 -10.53 9.51
C VAL A 176 -0.62 -11.35 10.48
N MET A 177 -0.92 -11.32 11.78
CA MET A 177 -0.23 -12.17 12.75
C MET A 177 -0.44 -13.66 12.48
N LYS A 178 -1.66 -14.08 12.11
CA LYS A 178 -1.96 -15.50 11.87
C LYS A 178 -1.46 -16.01 10.53
N THR A 179 -1.54 -15.20 9.47
CA THR A 179 -1.14 -15.64 8.12
C THR A 179 0.33 -15.35 7.82
N GLN A 180 0.96 -14.44 8.56
CA GLN A 180 2.29 -13.90 8.23
C GLN A 180 2.35 -13.34 6.80
N GLN A 181 1.22 -12.86 6.28
CA GLN A 181 1.09 -12.19 4.99
C GLN A 181 0.57 -10.77 5.22
N MET A 182 1.08 -9.82 4.42
CA MET A 182 0.59 -8.44 4.46
C MET A 182 -0.91 -8.39 4.19
N ASN A 183 -1.59 -7.40 4.79
CA ASN A 183 -2.99 -7.15 4.51
C ASN A 183 -3.28 -5.65 4.45
N ILE A 184 -4.38 -5.31 3.79
CA ILE A 184 -4.86 -3.92 3.72
C ILE A 184 -6.20 -3.78 4.43
N SER A 185 -6.55 -2.56 4.76
CA SER A 185 -7.91 -2.25 5.20
C SER A 185 -8.28 -0.83 4.84
N PHE A 186 -9.51 -0.63 4.40
CA PHE A 186 -10.04 0.69 4.09
C PHE A 186 -10.47 1.47 5.33
N GLY A 187 -10.28 0.94 6.54
CA GLY A 187 -10.88 1.48 7.75
C GLY A 187 -12.34 1.05 7.85
N CYS A 188 -12.72 0.41 8.95
CA CYS A 188 -14.10 -0.01 9.14
C CYS A 188 -14.99 1.19 9.49
N TYR A 189 -16.31 1.01 9.37
CA TYR A 189 -17.29 2.02 9.78
C TYR A 189 -16.95 2.65 11.14
N GLY A 190 -16.65 1.81 12.14
CA GLY A 190 -16.30 2.28 13.48
C GLY A 190 -14.96 3.00 13.54
N ALA A 191 -13.97 2.59 12.74
CA ALA A 191 -12.68 3.27 12.66
C ALA A 191 -12.84 4.65 12.01
N ARG A 192 -13.45 4.73 10.83
CA ARG A 192 -13.65 6.01 10.11
C ARG A 192 -14.52 7.01 10.89
N ALA A 193 -15.46 6.53 11.71
CA ALA A 193 -16.30 7.41 12.52
C ALA A 193 -15.59 8.06 13.73
N ILE A 194 -14.45 7.52 14.18
CA ILE A 194 -13.83 7.90 15.47
C ILE A 194 -12.32 8.12 15.42
N SER A 195 -11.71 7.82 14.28
CA SER A 195 -10.31 8.13 13.97
C SER A 195 -10.26 9.17 12.86
N ASP A 196 -9.12 9.84 12.76
CA ASP A 196 -8.85 10.93 11.82
C ASP A 196 -8.33 10.42 10.46
N ILE A 197 -8.74 9.22 10.04
CA ILE A 197 -8.38 8.68 8.72
C ILE A 197 -9.13 9.48 7.67
N SER A 198 -8.41 10.07 6.72
CA SER A 198 -9.05 10.80 5.62
C SER A 198 -9.64 9.87 4.54
N ASP A 199 -10.47 10.41 3.66
CA ASP A 199 -10.99 9.67 2.50
C ASP A 199 -9.91 9.27 1.48
N PHE A 200 -8.74 9.91 1.54
CA PHE A 200 -7.58 9.60 0.72
C PHE A 200 -6.59 8.66 1.40
N GLU A 201 -6.83 8.29 2.67
CA GLU A 201 -5.96 7.39 3.43
C GLU A 201 -6.57 5.99 3.54
N ALA A 202 -5.72 4.98 3.46
CA ALA A 202 -6.03 3.60 3.80
C ALA A 202 -4.89 2.98 4.62
N TYR A 203 -5.13 1.80 5.14
CA TYR A 203 -4.16 1.09 5.95
C TYR A 203 -3.50 -0.06 5.20
N VAL A 204 -2.22 -0.27 5.51
CA VAL A 204 -1.50 -1.51 5.20
C VAL A 204 -0.89 -2.02 6.50
N SER A 205 -0.90 -3.32 6.71
CA SER A 205 -0.19 -3.98 7.80
C SER A 205 0.79 -5.00 7.24
N VAL A 206 1.98 -5.01 7.81
CA VAL A 206 3.11 -5.84 7.38
C VAL A 206 3.64 -6.62 8.58
N PRO A 207 3.89 -7.95 8.45
CA PRO A 207 4.59 -8.70 9.47
C PRO A 207 5.98 -8.11 9.74
N PHE A 208 6.35 -7.94 11.01
CA PHE A 208 7.58 -7.21 11.36
C PHE A 208 8.84 -7.76 10.65
N GLN A 209 8.93 -9.08 10.59
CA GLN A 209 10.04 -9.83 9.97
C GLN A 209 10.26 -9.49 8.49
N GLN A 210 9.25 -8.97 7.78
CA GLN A 210 9.35 -8.63 6.36
C GLN A 210 9.88 -7.20 6.10
N LEU A 211 9.89 -6.33 7.12
CA LEU A 211 10.29 -4.93 6.95
C LEU A 211 11.71 -4.75 6.39
N PRO A 212 12.75 -5.46 6.87
CA PRO A 212 14.11 -5.30 6.34
C PRO A 212 14.19 -5.59 4.83
N THR A 213 13.51 -6.66 4.38
CA THR A 213 13.45 -7.02 2.96
C THR A 213 12.74 -5.95 2.13
N LEU A 214 11.63 -5.41 2.64
CA LEU A 214 10.89 -4.33 1.98
C LEU A 214 11.74 -3.06 1.86
N VAL A 215 12.48 -2.70 2.91
CA VAL A 215 13.38 -1.55 2.89
C VAL A 215 14.45 -1.74 1.82
N GLY A 216 15.12 -2.89 1.77
CA GLY A 216 16.12 -3.16 0.74
C GLY A 216 15.57 -3.12 -0.70
N ALA A 217 14.32 -3.53 -0.91
CA ALA A 217 13.65 -3.40 -2.21
C ALA A 217 13.28 -1.94 -2.54
N LEU A 218 12.76 -1.20 -1.56
CA LEU A 218 12.45 0.22 -1.71
C LEU A 218 13.69 1.06 -1.99
N GLU A 219 14.83 0.74 -1.40
CA GLU A 219 16.11 1.40 -1.69
C GLU A 219 16.46 1.30 -3.18
N LYS A 220 16.32 0.10 -3.77
CA LYS A 220 16.55 -0.12 -5.20
C LYS A 220 15.53 0.63 -6.07
N LEU A 221 14.26 0.59 -5.71
CA LEU A 221 13.19 1.31 -6.43
C LEU A 221 13.35 2.84 -6.33
N SER A 222 13.91 3.32 -5.22
CA SER A 222 14.13 4.75 -4.97
C SER A 222 15.27 5.35 -5.80
N VAL A 223 16.15 4.53 -6.38
CA VAL A 223 17.22 5.00 -7.28
C VAL A 223 16.64 5.61 -8.56
N LYS A 224 15.56 5.03 -9.10
CA LYS A 224 15.03 5.42 -10.42
C LYS A 224 13.52 5.45 -10.48
N SER A 225 12.85 4.33 -10.22
CA SER A 225 11.41 4.15 -10.48
C SER A 225 10.54 5.14 -9.72
N ILE A 226 10.76 5.30 -8.40
CA ILE A 226 9.95 6.20 -7.56
C ILE A 226 10.13 7.67 -7.98
N PRO A 227 11.36 8.23 -8.06
CA PRO A 227 11.55 9.62 -8.47
C PRO A 227 11.11 9.91 -9.91
N GLU A 228 11.32 9.00 -10.86
CA GLU A 228 10.87 9.20 -12.24
C GLU A 228 9.34 9.27 -12.32
N ALA A 229 8.63 8.35 -11.68
CA ALA A 229 7.16 8.36 -11.66
C ALA A 229 6.60 9.64 -11.03
N ARG A 230 7.16 10.08 -9.89
CA ARG A 230 6.72 11.30 -9.18
C ARG A 230 7.06 12.60 -9.92
N ARG A 231 8.08 12.61 -10.79
CA ARG A 231 8.45 13.76 -11.62
C ARG A 231 7.67 13.87 -12.93
N ARG A 232 7.01 12.79 -13.39
CA ARG A 232 6.26 12.81 -14.64
C ARG A 232 5.12 13.82 -14.51
N ILE A 233 5.14 14.83 -15.38
CA ILE A 233 4.01 15.74 -15.57
C ILE A 233 2.89 14.91 -16.18
N TYR A 234 1.71 14.93 -15.55
CA TYR A 234 0.51 14.34 -16.12
C TYR A 234 0.29 14.95 -17.50
N MET A 235 0.48 14.13 -18.54
CA MET A 235 0.15 14.48 -19.90
C MET A 235 -1.28 13.97 -20.12
N PRO A 236 -2.30 14.85 -20.11
CA PRO A 236 -3.63 14.39 -20.46
C PRO A 236 -3.54 13.76 -21.85
N PRO A 237 -4.27 12.66 -22.12
CA PRO A 237 -4.44 12.24 -23.49
C PRO A 237 -5.09 13.42 -24.21
N VAL A 238 -4.30 14.14 -25.02
CA VAL A 238 -4.81 15.22 -25.85
C VAL A 238 -5.58 14.51 -26.96
N ILE A 239 -6.82 14.16 -26.66
CA ILE A 239 -7.83 13.92 -27.68
C ILE A 239 -8.20 15.34 -28.09
N ASP A 240 -7.43 15.91 -29.02
CA ASP A 240 -7.94 17.05 -29.77
C ASP A 240 -9.35 16.66 -30.23
N LYS A 241 -10.31 17.59 -30.16
CA LYS A 241 -11.60 17.46 -30.86
C LYS A 241 -11.36 17.51 -32.37
N VAL A 242 -10.58 16.58 -32.86
CA VAL A 242 -10.23 16.33 -34.23
C VAL A 242 -10.52 14.85 -34.40
N ALA A 243 -11.81 14.54 -34.53
CA ALA A 243 -12.19 13.54 -35.50
C ALA A 243 -11.70 14.08 -36.87
N CYS A 244 -10.41 13.91 -37.17
CA CYS A 244 -10.02 13.79 -38.56
C CYS A 244 -10.77 12.57 -39.06
N ALA A 245 -11.49 12.76 -40.16
CA ALA A 245 -12.23 11.70 -40.84
C ALA A 245 -11.40 10.41 -40.87
N GLU A 246 -12.06 9.26 -40.72
CA GLU A 246 -11.41 7.97 -40.91
C GLU A 246 -10.53 8.03 -42.16
N PRO A 247 -9.23 7.73 -42.07
CA PRO A 247 -8.36 7.72 -43.23
C PRO A 247 -8.91 6.71 -44.24
N VAL A 248 -9.45 7.24 -45.34
CA VAL A 248 -9.83 6.46 -46.52
C VAL A 248 -8.53 6.12 -47.25
N GLY A 249 -7.90 5.01 -46.85
CA GLY A 249 -6.72 4.44 -47.51
C GLY A 249 -5.49 4.36 -46.63
N GLY A 250 -4.91 3.15 -46.55
CA GLY A 250 -3.69 2.74 -45.83
C GLY A 250 -2.97 3.79 -44.99
N ASN A 251 -3.25 3.81 -43.68
CA ASN A 251 -2.60 4.69 -42.72
C ASN A 251 -1.08 4.60 -42.84
N SER A 252 -0.44 5.69 -43.23
CA SER A 252 1.02 5.79 -43.22
C SER A 252 1.41 6.59 -41.98
N VAL A 253 2.16 5.97 -41.07
CA VAL A 253 2.63 6.66 -39.86
C VAL A 253 4.06 7.14 -40.09
N ASP A 254 4.25 8.46 -40.04
CA ASP A 254 5.56 9.12 -40.11
C ASP A 254 6.16 9.15 -38.69
N VAL A 255 7.28 8.45 -38.50
CA VAL A 255 8.00 8.35 -37.23
C VAL A 255 9.27 9.20 -37.30
N ARG A 256 9.28 10.35 -36.64
CA ARG A 256 10.42 11.28 -36.61
C ARG A 256 11.16 11.18 -35.29
N ILE A 257 12.49 11.12 -35.37
CA ILE A 257 13.39 11.05 -34.23
C ILE A 257 14.42 12.17 -34.34
N ASP A 258 14.50 13.03 -33.34
CA ASP A 258 15.52 14.07 -33.23
C ASP A 258 16.81 13.47 -32.65
N SER A 259 17.80 13.26 -33.51
CA SER A 259 19.11 12.68 -33.15
C SER A 259 19.93 13.57 -32.21
N ASN A 260 19.70 14.89 -32.20
CA ASN A 260 20.40 15.82 -31.32
C ASN A 260 19.91 15.67 -29.87
N GLN A 261 18.60 15.49 -29.69
CA GLN A 261 17.99 15.28 -28.37
C GLN A 261 18.04 13.83 -27.89
N CYS A 262 18.21 12.86 -28.81
CA CYS A 262 18.31 11.45 -28.44
C CYS A 262 19.55 11.18 -27.57
N THR A 263 19.36 10.49 -26.44
CA THR A 263 20.44 10.08 -25.53
C THR A 263 20.91 8.64 -25.74
N GLY A 264 20.25 7.89 -26.63
CA GLY A 264 20.59 6.50 -26.88
C GLY A 264 20.14 5.51 -25.79
N CYS A 265 19.18 5.88 -24.95
CA CYS A 265 18.80 5.10 -23.76
C CYS A 265 18.04 3.78 -24.03
N GLY A 266 17.68 3.48 -25.30
CA GLY A 266 17.06 2.21 -25.71
C GLY A 266 15.57 2.01 -25.33
N LEU A 267 14.97 2.90 -24.54
CA LEU A 267 13.58 2.74 -24.08
C LEU A 267 12.58 2.64 -25.23
N CYS A 268 12.74 3.46 -26.27
CA CYS A 268 11.85 3.46 -27.43
C CYS A 268 11.91 2.16 -28.24
N GLU A 269 13.07 1.51 -28.32
CA GLU A 269 13.22 0.18 -28.93
C GLU A 269 12.58 -0.89 -28.05
N ALA A 270 12.81 -0.85 -26.74
CA ALA A 270 12.28 -1.84 -25.79
C ALA A 270 10.75 -1.81 -25.66
N PHE A 271 10.14 -0.63 -25.74
CA PHE A 271 8.69 -0.44 -25.57
C PHE A 271 7.89 -0.45 -26.88
N CYS A 272 8.53 -0.58 -28.04
CA CYS A 272 7.80 -0.62 -29.31
C CYS A 272 7.22 -2.03 -29.56
N PRO A 273 5.90 -2.23 -29.51
CA PRO A 273 5.30 -3.57 -29.68
C PRO A 273 5.57 -4.18 -31.07
N GLU A 274 5.64 -3.32 -32.09
CA GLU A 274 5.85 -3.72 -33.50
C GLU A 274 7.33 -3.68 -33.91
N ALA A 275 8.25 -3.45 -32.95
CA ALA A 275 9.69 -3.37 -33.19
C ALA A 275 10.12 -2.40 -34.32
N VAL A 276 9.37 -1.29 -34.48
CA VAL A 276 9.59 -0.24 -35.48
C VAL A 276 10.91 0.50 -35.27
N ILE A 277 11.28 0.71 -34.01
CA ILE A 277 12.45 1.51 -33.62
C ILE A 277 13.60 0.58 -33.25
N ARG A 278 14.78 0.87 -33.79
CA ARG A 278 16.04 0.19 -33.47
C ARG A 278 17.10 1.16 -32.99
N MET A 279 17.97 0.69 -32.10
CA MET A 279 19.17 1.43 -31.71
C MET A 279 20.27 1.21 -32.75
N VAL A 280 20.78 2.30 -33.32
CA VAL A 280 21.83 2.31 -34.33
C VAL A 280 22.96 3.24 -33.91
N THR A 281 24.18 2.96 -34.37
CA THR A 281 25.31 3.86 -34.17
C THR A 281 25.39 4.83 -35.34
N MET A 282 25.19 6.13 -35.08
CA MET A 282 25.37 7.20 -36.07
C MET A 282 26.36 8.21 -35.47
N ASP A 283 27.38 8.59 -36.24
CA ASP A 283 28.41 9.55 -35.81
C ASP A 283 29.08 9.21 -34.47
N GLY A 284 29.29 7.92 -34.21
CA GLY A 284 29.92 7.42 -32.97
C GLY A 284 29.01 7.44 -31.74
N LYS A 285 27.75 7.86 -31.86
CA LYS A 285 26.76 7.89 -30.78
C LYS A 285 25.63 6.88 -31.03
N GLN A 286 25.17 6.23 -29.97
CA GLN A 286 23.95 5.41 -30.02
C GLN A 286 22.73 6.32 -30.18
N THR A 287 21.99 6.15 -31.27
CA THR A 287 20.76 6.90 -31.56
C THR A 287 19.65 5.95 -32.00
N ALA A 288 18.40 6.39 -31.80
CA ALA A 288 17.24 5.60 -32.21
C ALA A 288 16.93 5.90 -33.69
N SER A 289 16.54 4.88 -34.45
CA SER A 289 16.13 4.97 -35.84
C SER A 289 14.85 4.18 -36.08
N ALA A 290 13.93 4.73 -36.88
CA ALA A 290 12.69 4.05 -37.25
C ALA A 290 12.92 3.17 -38.49
N SER A 291 13.34 1.93 -38.28
CA SER A 291 13.72 0.99 -39.34
C SER A 291 12.54 0.32 -40.05
N ALA A 292 11.36 0.30 -39.44
CA ALA A 292 10.16 -0.35 -39.97
C ALA A 292 8.91 0.51 -39.73
N ALA A 293 8.97 1.79 -40.10
CA ALA A 293 7.92 2.79 -39.85
C ALA A 293 6.54 2.35 -40.38
N GLU A 294 6.51 1.56 -41.44
CA GLU A 294 5.30 0.98 -42.04
C GLU A 294 4.53 0.04 -41.11
N LYS A 295 5.17 -0.51 -40.07
CA LYS A 295 4.53 -1.38 -39.07
C LYS A 295 3.99 -0.61 -37.87
N CYS A 296 4.18 0.70 -37.82
CA CYS A 296 3.82 1.49 -36.65
C CYS A 296 2.30 1.54 -36.45
N CYS A 297 1.83 0.99 -35.32
CA CYS A 297 0.42 1.01 -34.91
C CYS A 297 -0.01 2.32 -34.21
N ALA A 298 0.85 3.35 -34.21
CA ALA A 298 0.60 4.66 -33.61
C ALA A 298 0.11 4.62 -32.15
N CYS A 299 0.66 3.72 -31.32
CA CYS A 299 0.30 3.61 -29.90
C CYS A 299 0.93 4.68 -28.99
N TYR A 300 1.82 5.53 -29.54
CA TYR A 300 2.55 6.61 -28.85
C TYR A 300 3.43 6.19 -27.65
N THR A 301 3.60 4.89 -27.39
CA THR A 301 4.42 4.40 -26.25
C THR A 301 5.87 4.86 -26.34
N CYS A 302 6.49 4.83 -27.53
CA CYS A 302 7.87 5.30 -27.71
C CYS A 302 8.03 6.79 -27.42
N ALA A 303 7.08 7.62 -27.85
CA ALA A 303 7.06 9.06 -27.57
C ALA A 303 6.85 9.33 -26.08
N GLY A 304 5.93 8.61 -25.43
CA GLY A 304 5.65 8.75 -24.00
C GLY A 304 6.76 8.25 -23.07
N GLN A 305 7.55 7.26 -23.48
CA GLN A 305 8.67 6.73 -22.70
C GLN A 305 10.01 7.45 -22.96
N CYS A 306 10.09 8.32 -23.99
CA CYS A 306 11.32 9.04 -24.29
C CYS A 306 11.57 10.16 -23.25
N PRO A 307 12.61 10.05 -22.40
CA PRO A 307 12.86 11.03 -21.35
C PRO A 307 13.23 12.43 -21.90
N GLN A 308 13.74 12.47 -23.14
CA GLN A 308 14.15 13.69 -23.84
C GLN A 308 13.07 14.23 -24.79
N LYS A 309 11.91 13.55 -24.90
CA LYS A 309 10.84 13.91 -25.85
C LYS A 309 11.31 14.04 -27.31
N ALA A 310 12.31 13.25 -27.70
CA ALA A 310 12.96 13.30 -29.01
C ALA A 310 12.19 12.57 -30.13
N ILE A 311 10.96 12.07 -29.88
CA ILE A 311 10.21 11.23 -30.83
C ILE A 311 8.84 11.85 -31.08
N GLN A 312 8.48 12.00 -32.36
CA GLN A 312 7.18 12.47 -32.81
C GLN A 312 6.57 11.46 -33.80
N LEU A 313 5.31 11.09 -33.58
CA LEU A 313 4.52 10.30 -34.52
C LEU A 313 3.52 11.23 -35.23
N THR A 314 3.35 11.06 -36.54
CA THR A 314 2.30 11.73 -37.30
C THR A 314 1.56 10.70 -38.12
N VAL A 315 0.26 10.51 -37.82
CA VAL A 315 -0.62 9.64 -38.61
C VAL A 315 -1.08 10.44 -39.83
N ARG A 316 -0.82 9.93 -41.03
CA ARG A 316 -1.27 10.50 -42.31
C ARG A 316 -2.29 9.58 -42.96
#